data_AF-A0A964P1T4-F1
#
_entry.id   AF-A0A964P1T4-F1
#
_cell.length_a   1.000
_cell.length_b   1.000
_cell.length_c   1.000
_cell.angle_alpha   90.00
_cell.angle_beta   90.00
_cell.angle_gamma   90.00
#
_symmetry.space_group_name_H-M   'P 1'
#
loop_
_entity.id
_entity.type
_entity.pdbx_description
1 polymer ?
#
loop_
_entity_poly.entity_id
_entity_poly.type
_entity_poly.pdbx_seq_one_letter_code
_entity_poly.pdbx_strand_id
1 'polypeptide(L)'
;MNIFFDMDYTILGLDNSIRPGTEDVMERLIADGHIIYVWSGMGIRWTEVREHKLDKYVTDCFVKPLENFVQAVEKQNLPATVDIVIDDYPEITQALGGIWIRPYLFKNPRDDEMERVYKIITDYAKTGRSDDERFHLGPQQRPHP
;
A
#
# COMPACT_ATOMS: atom_id res chain seq x y z
N MET A 1 5.19 -2.31 11.30
CA MET A 1 3.92 -1.70 10.83
C MET A 1 3.26 -2.65 9.84
N ASN A 2 1.94 -2.65 9.79
CA ASN A 2 1.11 -3.38 8.85
C ASN A 2 0.80 -2.47 7.65
N ILE A 3 1.42 -2.79 6.51
CA ILE A 3 1.38 -1.99 5.29
C ILE A 3 0.43 -2.66 4.32
N PHE A 4 -0.59 -1.92 3.87
CA PHE A 4 -1.58 -2.41 2.92
C PHE A 4 -1.33 -1.77 1.55
N PHE A 5 -0.93 -2.59 0.58
CA PHE A 5 -0.79 -2.15 -0.80
C PHE A 5 -2.05 -2.43 -1.58
N ASP A 6 -2.58 -1.41 -2.25
CA ASP A 6 -3.44 -1.65 -3.40
C ASP A 6 -2.66 -2.39 -4.52
N MET A 7 -3.39 -3.11 -5.37
CA MET A 7 -2.78 -3.90 -6.43
C MET A 7 -2.83 -3.17 -7.78
N ASP A 8 -4.02 -2.79 -8.22
CA ASP A 8 -4.29 -2.32 -9.57
C ASP A 8 -3.80 -0.90 -9.75
N TYR A 9 -2.94 -0.67 -10.74
CA TYR A 9 -2.28 0.62 -10.99
C TYR A 9 -1.39 1.11 -9.84
N THR A 10 -1.31 0.39 -8.72
CA THR A 10 -0.34 0.63 -7.65
C THR A 10 0.90 -0.24 -7.86
N ILE A 11 0.72 -1.55 -7.91
CA ILE A 11 1.79 -2.56 -8.14
C ILE A 11 1.71 -3.12 -9.57
N LEU A 12 0.52 -3.23 -10.14
CA LEU A 12 0.25 -3.94 -11.38
C LEU A 12 -0.29 -3.00 -12.48
N GLY A 13 0.28 -3.09 -13.69
CA GLY A 13 -0.22 -2.36 -14.86
C GLY A 13 -1.42 -3.02 -15.53
N LEU A 14 -2.04 -2.31 -16.48
CA LEU A 14 -3.12 -2.84 -17.33
C LEU A 14 -2.72 -4.09 -18.12
N ASP A 15 -1.43 -4.21 -18.42
CA ASP A 15 -0.82 -5.30 -19.18
C ASP A 15 -0.31 -6.44 -18.29
N ASN A 16 -0.72 -6.48 -17.02
CA ASN A 16 -0.20 -7.40 -16.00
C ASN A 16 1.31 -7.26 -15.78
N SER A 17 1.91 -6.13 -16.14
CA SER A 17 3.32 -5.86 -15.82
C SER A 17 3.47 -5.44 -14.36
N ILE A 18 4.53 -5.90 -13.71
CA ILE A 18 4.89 -5.46 -12.37
C ILE A 18 5.55 -4.08 -12.42
N ARG A 19 5.20 -3.20 -11.49
CA ARG A 19 5.87 -1.92 -11.30
C ARG A 19 7.34 -2.12 -10.92
N PRO A 20 8.29 -1.39 -11.52
CA PRO A 20 9.69 -1.49 -11.15
C PRO A 20 9.92 -1.21 -9.65
N GLY A 21 10.84 -1.95 -9.05
CA GLY A 21 11.22 -1.80 -7.64
C GLY A 21 10.26 -2.44 -6.63
N THR A 22 9.13 -3.03 -7.05
CA THR A 22 8.18 -3.67 -6.12
C THR A 22 8.84 -4.75 -5.27
N GLU A 23 9.52 -5.71 -5.90
CA GLU A 23 10.19 -6.81 -5.19
C GLU A 23 11.25 -6.28 -4.22
N ASP A 24 12.14 -5.41 -4.69
CA ASP A 24 13.23 -4.83 -3.88
C ASP A 24 12.71 -4.01 -2.70
N VAL A 25 11.61 -3.28 -2.86
CA VAL A 25 10.99 -2.52 -1.77
C VAL A 25 10.29 -3.45 -0.79
N MET A 26 9.53 -4.44 -1.25
CA MET A 26 8.88 -5.40 -0.35
C MET A 26 9.91 -6.18 0.48
N GLU A 27 11.01 -6.61 -0.14
CA GLU A 27 12.10 -7.28 0.56
C GLU A 27 12.71 -6.40 1.66
N ARG A 28 13.04 -5.14 1.35
CA ARG A 28 13.56 -4.20 2.35
C ARG A 28 12.56 -3.93 3.47
N LEU A 29 11.28 -3.76 3.14
CA LEU A 29 10.24 -3.55 4.14
C LEU A 29 10.10 -4.74 5.10
N ILE A 30 10.17 -5.98 4.59
CA ILE A 30 10.19 -7.17 5.45
C ILE A 30 11.46 -7.20 6.31
N ALA A 31 12.63 -6.88 5.74
CA ALA A 31 13.89 -6.83 6.49
C ALA A 31 13.88 -5.77 7.60
N ASP A 32 13.17 -4.66 7.39
CA ASP A 32 12.94 -3.58 8.36
C ASP A 32 11.88 -3.95 9.42
N GLY A 33 11.29 -5.15 9.35
CA GLY A 33 10.34 -5.68 10.34
C GLY A 33 8.89 -5.26 10.09
N HIS A 34 8.55 -4.82 8.88
CA HIS A 34 7.18 -4.55 8.48
C HIS A 34 6.45 -5.83 8.06
N ILE A 35 5.11 -5.77 8.06
CA ILE A 35 4.23 -6.84 7.61
C ILE A 35 3.44 -6.29 6.43
N ILE A 36 3.39 -7.03 5.32
CA ILE A 36 2.82 -6.56 4.05
C ILE A 36 1.55 -7.33 3.74
N TYR A 37 0.51 -6.60 3.35
CA TYR A 37 -0.77 -7.11 2.90
C TYR A 37 -1.12 -6.53 1.53
N VAL A 38 -1.85 -7.30 0.73
CA VAL A 38 -2.45 -6.81 -0.52
C VAL A 38 -3.94 -6.54 -0.28
N TRP A 39 -4.43 -5.39 -0.75
CA TRP A 39 -5.78 -4.93 -0.48
C TRP A 39 -6.42 -4.31 -1.71
N SER A 40 -7.15 -5.13 -2.45
CA SER A 40 -7.61 -4.78 -3.80
C SER A 40 -9.12 -4.54 -3.84
N GLY A 41 -9.56 -3.50 -4.56
CA GLY A 41 -10.98 -3.26 -4.84
C GLY A 41 -11.59 -4.24 -5.83
N MET A 42 -10.75 -5.02 -6.54
CA MET A 42 -11.15 -5.94 -7.60
C MET A 42 -11.26 -7.40 -7.12
N GLY A 43 -11.19 -7.63 -5.80
CA GLY A 43 -11.23 -8.97 -5.20
C GLY A 43 -9.87 -9.45 -4.69
N ILE A 44 -9.80 -10.73 -4.32
CA ILE A 44 -8.62 -11.38 -3.75
C ILE A 44 -7.58 -11.64 -4.86
N ARG A 45 -6.35 -11.15 -4.68
CA ARG A 45 -5.28 -11.11 -5.71
C ARG A 45 -4.17 -12.15 -5.57
N TRP A 46 -4.47 -13.29 -4.96
CA TRP A 46 -3.47 -14.34 -4.73
C TRP A 46 -2.87 -14.93 -6.01
N THR A 47 -3.62 -14.90 -7.12
CA THR A 47 -3.13 -15.40 -8.42
C THR A 47 -1.97 -14.53 -8.91
N GLU A 48 -2.18 -13.23 -9.00
CA GLU A 48 -1.20 -12.26 -9.50
C GLU A 48 0.01 -12.15 -8.56
N VAL A 49 -0.22 -12.18 -7.25
CA VAL A 49 0.87 -12.23 -6.24
C VAL A 49 1.81 -13.41 -6.51
N ARG A 50 1.27 -14.59 -6.82
CA ARG A 50 2.08 -15.79 -7.09
C ARG A 50 2.71 -15.77 -8.48
N GLU A 51 2.00 -15.30 -9.49
CA GLU A 51 2.53 -15.15 -10.85
C GLU A 51 3.76 -14.24 -10.87
N HIS A 52 3.76 -13.19 -10.04
CA HIS A 52 4.88 -12.27 -9.87
C HIS A 52 5.86 -12.64 -8.75
N LYS A 53 5.70 -13.82 -8.11
CA LYS A 53 6.59 -14.34 -7.05
C LYS A 53 6.72 -13.44 -5.82
N LEU A 54 5.65 -12.72 -5.50
CA LEU A 54 5.57 -11.83 -4.33
C LEU A 54 5.02 -12.52 -3.08
N ASP A 55 4.58 -13.78 -3.20
CA ASP A 55 3.96 -14.57 -2.12
C ASP A 55 4.88 -14.79 -0.91
N LYS A 56 6.20 -14.75 -1.12
CA LYS A 56 7.20 -14.77 -0.04
C LYS A 56 7.22 -13.48 0.82
N TYR A 57 6.66 -12.38 0.33
CA TYR A 57 6.62 -11.09 1.02
C TYR A 57 5.23 -10.72 1.54
N VAL A 58 4.17 -11.23 0.90
CA VAL A 58 2.77 -10.90 1.22
C VAL A 58 2.22 -11.87 2.28
N THR A 59 1.73 -11.31 3.39
CA THR A 59 1.15 -12.08 4.50
C THR A 59 -0.27 -12.57 4.17
N ASP A 60 -1.12 -11.70 3.61
CA ASP A 60 -2.45 -12.08 3.14
C ASP A 60 -3.00 -11.09 2.10
N CYS A 61 -4.07 -11.48 1.41
CA CYS A 61 -4.81 -10.66 0.46
C CYS A 61 -6.24 -10.43 0.95
N PHE A 62 -6.71 -9.17 0.87
CA PHE A 62 -8.06 -8.77 1.27
C PHE A 62 -8.78 -8.03 0.15
N VAL A 63 -10.11 -8.00 0.24
CA VAL A 63 -10.95 -7.16 -0.61
C VAL A 63 -11.16 -5.81 0.07
N LYS A 64 -10.78 -4.73 -0.61
CA LYS A 64 -10.96 -3.36 -0.15
C LYS A 64 -12.43 -2.96 -0.31
N PRO A 65 -13.05 -2.31 0.68
CA PRO A 65 -14.38 -1.76 0.49
C PRO A 65 -14.33 -0.67 -0.58
N LEU A 66 -15.36 -0.56 -1.42
CA LEU A 66 -15.41 0.42 -2.52
C LEU A 66 -16.07 1.75 -2.11
N GLU A 67 -16.71 1.79 -0.94
CA GLU A 67 -17.43 2.95 -0.42
C GLU A 67 -17.30 3.01 1.10
N ASN A 68 -17.50 4.21 1.68
CA ASN A 68 -17.51 4.45 3.12
C ASN A 68 -16.28 3.87 3.85
N PHE A 69 -15.09 4.05 3.28
CA PHE A 69 -13.86 3.35 3.64
C PHE A 69 -13.63 3.28 5.16
N VAL A 70 -13.68 4.40 5.88
CA VAL A 70 -13.44 4.42 7.34
C VAL A 70 -14.37 3.47 8.10
N GLN A 71 -15.69 3.60 7.91
CA GLN A 71 -16.66 2.74 8.57
C GLN A 71 -16.62 1.29 8.08
N ALA A 72 -16.27 1.08 6.81
CA ALA A 72 -16.20 -0.24 6.23
C ALA A 72 -14.98 -1.01 6.74
N VAL A 73 -13.84 -0.33 6.94
CA VAL A 73 -12.62 -0.92 7.52
C VAL A 73 -12.81 -1.30 8.98
N GLU A 74 -13.48 -0.46 9.78
CA GLU A 74 -13.83 -0.81 11.17
C GLU A 74 -14.72 -2.07 11.26
N LYS A 75 -15.52 -2.33 10.23
CA LYS A 75 -16.37 -3.53 10.13
C LYS A 75 -15.64 -4.72 9.50
N GLN A 76 -14.51 -4.49 8.83
CA GLN A 76 -13.68 -5.58 8.35
C GLN A 76 -12.92 -6.14 9.54
N ASN A 77 -13.13 -7.43 9.84
CA ASN A 77 -12.31 -8.18 10.78
C ASN A 77 -10.93 -8.46 10.16
N LEU A 78 -10.19 -7.39 9.83
CA LEU A 78 -8.80 -7.50 9.41
C LEU A 78 -7.99 -8.08 10.58
N PRO A 79 -7.01 -8.95 10.31
CA PRO A 79 -6.20 -9.57 11.36
C PRO A 79 -5.26 -8.57 12.05
N ALA A 80 -5.16 -7.35 11.54
CA ALA A 80 -4.28 -6.30 12.03
C ALA A 80 -4.85 -4.90 11.72
N THR A 81 -4.46 -3.92 12.52
CA THR A 81 -4.73 -2.50 12.28
C THR A 81 -3.97 -2.03 11.04
N VAL A 82 -4.63 -1.27 10.18
CA VAL A 82 -4.02 -0.65 8.99
C VAL A 82 -3.16 0.53 9.42
N ASP A 83 -1.83 0.36 9.45
CA ASP A 83 -0.92 1.43 9.86
C ASP A 83 -0.68 2.43 8.72
N ILE A 84 -0.63 1.95 7.47
CA ILE A 84 -0.46 2.79 6.29
C ILE A 84 -0.98 2.09 5.03
N VAL A 85 -1.67 2.85 4.16
CA VAL A 85 -2.18 2.36 2.87
C VAL A 85 -1.37 2.96 1.72
N ILE A 86 -1.00 2.17 0.72
CA ILE A 86 -0.37 2.64 -0.51
C ILE A 86 -1.38 2.44 -1.64
N ASP A 87 -1.83 3.52 -2.26
CA ASP A 87 -2.96 3.49 -3.20
C ASP A 87 -2.81 4.56 -4.28
N ASP A 88 -3.20 4.23 -5.51
CA ASP A 88 -3.22 5.20 -6.61
C ASP A 88 -4.43 6.14 -6.54
N TYR A 89 -5.44 5.78 -5.73
CA TYR A 89 -6.62 6.60 -5.51
C TYR A 89 -6.47 7.49 -4.25
N PRO A 90 -6.32 8.82 -4.42
CA PRO A 90 -5.95 9.72 -3.33
C PRO A 90 -7.00 9.77 -2.21
N GLU A 91 -8.28 9.62 -2.51
CA GLU A 91 -9.36 9.65 -1.51
C GLU A 91 -9.19 8.57 -0.44
N ILE A 92 -8.67 7.39 -0.80
CA ILE A 92 -8.45 6.28 0.15
C ILE A 92 -7.33 6.64 1.12
N THR A 93 -6.19 7.11 0.61
CA THR A 93 -5.04 7.48 1.43
C THR A 93 -5.34 8.68 2.34
N GLN A 94 -6.18 9.62 1.88
CA GLN A 94 -6.67 10.74 2.69
C GLN A 94 -7.62 10.28 3.80
N ALA A 95 -8.49 9.31 3.51
CA ALA A 95 -9.47 8.80 4.46
C ALA A 95 -8.88 7.87 5.52
N LEU A 96 -7.91 7.02 5.14
CA LEU A 96 -7.35 5.99 6.02
C LEU A 96 -5.96 6.31 6.56
N GLY A 97 -5.26 7.29 5.97
CA GLY A 97 -3.85 7.50 6.19
C GLY A 97 -3.02 6.62 5.26
N GLY A 98 -2.01 7.21 4.62
CA GLY A 98 -1.35 6.51 3.54
C GLY A 98 -0.42 7.34 2.67
N ILE A 99 -0.03 6.73 1.56
CA ILE A 99 0.79 7.32 0.52
C ILE A 99 0.00 7.23 -0.77
N TRP A 100 -0.33 8.39 -1.33
CA TRP A 100 -0.81 8.44 -2.69
C TRP A 100 0.36 8.16 -3.64
N ILE A 101 0.23 7.12 -4.46
CA ILE A 101 1.22 6.79 -5.49
C ILE A 101 0.65 7.14 -6.87
N ARG A 102 1.49 7.53 -7.83
CA ARG A 102 0.97 7.78 -9.19
C ARG A 102 0.51 6.45 -9.81
N PRO A 103 -0.62 6.44 -10.55
CA PRO A 103 -1.07 5.26 -11.27
C PRO A 103 0.01 4.74 -12.24
N TYR A 104 0.23 3.43 -12.19
CA TYR A 104 1.12 2.68 -13.06
C TYR A 104 0.28 1.94 -14.10
N LEU A 105 0.13 2.54 -15.28
CA LEU A 105 -0.76 2.00 -16.33
C LEU A 105 -0.06 0.99 -17.23
N PHE A 106 1.22 1.21 -17.54
CA PHE A 106 2.01 0.39 -18.46
C PHE A 106 3.46 0.34 -18.01
N LYS A 107 4.18 -0.69 -18.48
CA LYS A 107 5.59 -0.86 -18.19
C LYS A 107 6.43 0.37 -18.53
N ASN A 108 7.02 0.96 -17.49
CA ASN A 108 7.95 2.08 -17.60
C ASN A 108 9.20 1.81 -16.77
N PRO A 109 10.35 1.42 -17.37
CA PRO A 109 11.59 1.16 -16.64
C PRO A 109 12.18 2.36 -15.89
N ARG A 110 11.69 3.57 -16.13
CA ARG A 110 12.11 4.80 -15.43
C ARG A 110 11.17 5.19 -14.29
N ASP A 111 10.12 4.40 -14.04
CA ASP A 111 9.28 4.59 -12.85
C ASP A 111 10.09 4.29 -11.59
N ASP A 112 10.13 5.25 -10.67
CA ASP A 112 10.90 5.22 -9.42
C ASP A 112 9.99 5.38 -8.19
N GLU A 113 8.69 5.20 -8.38
CA GLU A 113 7.69 5.56 -7.36
C GLU A 113 7.76 4.63 -6.14
N MET A 114 8.14 3.38 -6.35
CA MET A 114 8.37 2.43 -5.26
C MET A 114 9.51 2.89 -4.34
N GLU A 115 10.57 3.53 -4.86
CA GLU A 115 11.63 4.10 -4.02
C GLU A 115 11.13 5.27 -3.18
N ARG A 116 10.25 6.12 -3.75
CA ARG A 116 9.61 7.20 -3.00
C ARG A 116 8.73 6.63 -1.88
N VAL A 117 7.93 5.60 -2.18
CA VAL A 117 7.13 4.87 -1.18
C VAL A 117 8.00 4.35 -0.04
N TYR A 118 9.12 3.69 -0.34
CA TYR A 118 10.02 3.16 0.67
C TYR A 118 10.56 4.26 1.60
N LYS A 119 10.98 5.40 1.04
CA LYS A 119 11.46 6.55 1.82
C LYS A 119 10.40 7.08 2.77
N ILE A 120 9.18 7.29 2.27
CA ILE A 120 8.06 7.80 3.07
C ILE A 120 7.71 6.83 4.21
N ILE A 121 7.64 5.52 3.93
CA ILE A 121 7.39 4.50 4.97
C ILE A 121 8.48 4.53 6.03
N THR A 122 9.74 4.64 5.62
CA THR A 122 10.89 4.70 6.54
C THR A 122 10.84 5.93 7.43
N ASP A 123 10.51 7.11 6.88
CA ASP A 123 10.37 8.35 7.65
C ASP A 123 9.21 8.24 8.65
N TYR A 124 8.07 7.72 8.19
CA TYR A 124 6.89 7.51 9.02
C TYR A 124 7.16 6.53 10.15
N ALA A 125 7.81 5.40 9.87
CA ALA A 125 8.18 4.41 10.89
C ALA A 125 9.09 4.99 11.97
N LYS A 126 9.98 5.92 11.62
CA LYS A 126 10.93 6.54 12.55
C LYS A 126 10.35 7.69 13.35
N THR A 127 9.46 8.47 12.75
CA THR A 127 9.08 9.80 13.30
C THR A 127 7.57 9.97 13.50
N GLY A 128 6.75 9.03 13.02
CA GLY A 128 5.30 9.17 12.97
C GLY A 128 4.81 10.17 11.92
N ARG A 129 5.68 10.68 11.03
CA ARG A 129 5.33 11.59 9.93
C ARG A 129 6.26 11.44 8.72
N SER A 130 5.87 12.03 7.59
CA SER A 130 6.76 12.32 6.47
C SER A 130 6.41 13.70 5.92
N ASP A 131 7.41 14.44 5.44
CA ASP A 131 7.21 15.78 4.83
C ASP A 131 6.91 15.69 3.32
N ASP A 132 6.80 14.48 2.79
CA ASP A 132 6.42 14.25 1.39
C ASP A 132 4.96 14.64 1.16
N GLU A 133 4.70 15.43 0.11
CA GLU A 133 3.36 15.93 -0.23
C GLU A 133 2.33 14.83 -0.48
N ARG A 134 2.78 13.60 -0.75
CA ARG A 134 1.90 12.46 -1.03
C ARG A 134 1.59 11.63 0.19
N PHE A 135 2.24 11.93 1.31
CA PHE A 135 1.92 11.35 2.59
C PHE A 135 0.70 12.03 3.18
N HIS A 136 -0.29 11.23 3.56
CA HIS A 136 -1.52 11.69 4.20
C HIS A 136 -1.61 11.07 5.60
N LEU A 137 -1.75 11.91 6.62
CA LEU A 137 -1.97 11.44 7.98
C LEU A 137 -3.44 11.11 8.20
N GLY A 138 -3.73 9.85 8.51
CA GLY A 138 -5.09 9.34 8.68
C GLY A 138 -5.81 9.95 9.90
N PRO A 139 -7.15 10.01 9.92
CA PRO A 139 -7.91 10.54 11.04
C PRO A 139 -7.65 9.82 12.37
N GLN A 140 -7.46 8.49 12.33
CA GLN A 140 -7.15 7.67 13.50
C GLN A 140 -5.70 7.83 14.00
N GLN A 141 -4.84 8.47 13.19
CA GLN A 141 -3.42 8.70 13.49
C GLN A 141 -3.15 10.13 13.98
N ARG A 142 -4.18 11.00 13.98
CA ARG A 142 -4.09 12.35 14.53
C ARG A 142 -4.15 12.26 16.05
N PRO A 143 -3.27 12.95 16.81
CA PRO A 143 -3.46 13.08 18.24
C PRO A 143 -4.83 13.71 18.51
N HIS A 144 -5.59 13.12 19.44
CA HIS A 144 -6.84 13.73 19.90
C HIS A 144 -6.55 15.12 20.48
N PRO A 145 -7.41 16.13 20.19
CA PRO A 145 -7.23 17.49 20.70
C PRO A 145 -7.31 17.56 22.22
#